data_AF-A0A3B3WJ40-F1
#
_entry.id   AF-A0A3B3WJ40-F1
#
_cell.length_a   1.000
_cell.length_b   1.000
_cell.length_c   1.000
_cell.angle_alpha   90.00
_cell.angle_beta   90.00
_cell.angle_gamma   90.00
#
_symmetry.space_group_name_H-M   'P 1'
#
loop_
_entity.id
_entity.type
_entity.pdbx_description
1 polymer ?
#
loop_
_entity_poly.entity_id
_entity_poly.type
_entity_poly.pdbx_seq_one_letter_code
_entity_poly.pdbx_strand_id
1 'polypeptide(L)'
;LGEMKRINRELQTATENLVYEDRYKGREDFAVVLQPFFRNSIVPLDADGVPDTTYFSQDCFHFSERGHADMAAALWNNMLEPVGKKQTYNNFTNARNILKCPTEVRHLLQIATVDPFLQCILLYVQHNYTWLAAVLAVVGLLVGCAVTGLLLSYRHKRSKKKTSATVEMNASAHNAYSNSYTETSKQKNEESRGQNSAF
;
A
#
# COMPACT_ATOMS: atom_id res chain seq x y z
N LEU A 1 40.37 -9.06 27.17
CA LEU A 1 39.61 -7.86 26.73
C LEU A 1 38.59 -8.15 25.63
N GLY A 2 38.91 -8.95 24.59
CA GLY A 2 37.98 -9.28 23.49
C GLY A 2 36.68 -9.94 23.96
N GLU A 3 36.76 -10.98 24.78
CA GLU A 3 35.57 -11.69 25.30
C GLU A 3 34.65 -10.77 26.11
N MET A 4 35.20 -9.93 26.98
CA MET A 4 34.39 -8.97 27.75
C MET A 4 33.63 -8.01 26.84
N LYS A 5 34.27 -7.52 25.77
CA LYS A 5 33.61 -6.66 24.78
C LYS A 5 32.52 -7.41 24.02
N ARG A 6 32.73 -8.69 23.68
CA ARG A 6 31.72 -9.54 23.02
C ARG A 6 30.49 -9.72 23.92
N ILE A 7 30.70 -10.15 25.16
CA ILE A 7 29.62 -10.37 26.14
C ILE A 7 28.85 -9.07 26.40
N ASN A 8 29.56 -7.94 26.55
CA ASN A 8 28.90 -6.65 26.74
C ASN A 8 28.00 -6.28 25.55
N ARG A 9 28.45 -6.50 24.31
CA ARG A 9 27.64 -6.26 23.11
C ARG A 9 26.42 -7.17 23.05
N GLU A 10 26.59 -8.46 23.35
CA GLU A 10 25.47 -9.42 23.40
C GLU A 10 24.41 -9.00 24.43
N LEU A 11 24.84 -8.56 25.62
CA LEU A 11 23.93 -8.04 26.65
C LEU A 11 23.18 -6.79 26.17
N GLN A 12 23.86 -5.87 25.50
CA GLN A 12 23.22 -4.67 24.94
C GLN A 12 22.19 -5.03 23.86
N THR A 13 22.50 -5.95 22.95
CA THR A 13 21.57 -6.43 21.91
C THR A 13 20.38 -7.16 22.53
N ALA A 14 20.60 -8.05 23.49
CA ALA A 14 19.52 -8.75 24.18
C ALA A 14 18.59 -7.78 24.93
N THR A 15 19.14 -6.72 25.52
CA THR A 15 18.36 -5.66 26.18
C THR A 15 17.53 -4.86 25.18
N GLU A 16 18.09 -4.52 24.02
CA GLU A 16 17.37 -3.82 22.95
C GLU A 16 16.19 -4.66 22.42
N ASN A 17 16.44 -5.95 22.16
CA ASN A 17 15.41 -6.90 21.75
C ASN A 17 14.30 -6.99 22.80
N LEU A 18 14.64 -7.15 24.08
CA LEU A 18 13.65 -7.22 25.17
C LEU A 18 12.72 -5.99 25.21
N VAL A 19 13.24 -4.80 24.90
CA VAL A 19 12.48 -3.55 24.95
C VAL A 19 11.61 -3.36 23.71
N TYR A 20 12.13 -3.64 22.51
CA TYR A 20 11.47 -3.30 21.25
C TYR A 20 10.73 -4.46 20.57
N GLU A 21 10.87 -5.69 21.07
CA GLU A 21 10.01 -6.81 20.69
C GLU A 21 8.58 -6.64 21.25
N ASP A 22 7.69 -7.58 20.93
CA ASP A 22 6.26 -7.43 21.18
C ASP A 22 5.86 -7.53 22.67
N ARG A 23 6.77 -7.86 23.59
CA ARG A 23 6.47 -8.12 25.02
C ARG A 23 5.77 -6.95 25.72
N TYR A 24 6.15 -5.71 25.40
CA TYR A 24 5.60 -4.50 26.04
C TYR A 24 4.81 -3.61 25.07
N LYS A 25 4.57 -4.09 23.85
CA LYS A 25 3.89 -3.34 22.80
C LYS A 25 2.39 -3.21 23.11
N GLY A 26 1.85 -2.00 22.98
CA GLY A 26 0.42 -1.73 23.16
C GLY A 26 -0.06 -1.72 24.62
N ARG A 27 0.86 -1.70 25.59
CA ARG A 27 0.52 -1.51 27.00
C ARG A 27 0.03 -0.08 27.23
N GLU A 28 -1.07 0.06 27.97
CA GLU A 28 -1.67 1.36 28.32
C GLU A 28 -1.24 1.84 29.71
N ASP A 29 -0.69 0.95 30.54
CA ASP A 29 -0.32 1.20 31.93
C ASP A 29 1.11 1.72 32.11
N PHE A 30 2.02 1.40 31.18
CA PHE A 30 3.38 1.93 31.17
C PHE A 30 4.04 1.79 29.80
N ALA A 31 5.15 2.51 29.62
CA ALA A 31 6.05 2.38 28.49
C ALA A 31 7.43 1.90 28.93
N VAL A 32 8.10 1.12 28.08
CA VAL A 32 9.51 0.77 28.26
C VAL A 32 10.32 1.50 27.19
N VAL A 33 11.29 2.32 27.63
CA VAL A 33 12.13 3.11 26.73
C VAL A 33 13.59 2.90 27.10
N LEU A 34 14.37 2.34 26.17
CA LEU A 34 15.81 2.15 26.34
C LEU A 34 16.53 3.51 26.34
N GLN A 35 17.47 3.70 27.26
CA GLN A 35 18.33 4.90 27.34
C GLN A 35 19.78 4.50 26.99
N PRO A 36 20.19 4.54 25.72
CA PRO A 36 21.45 3.92 25.27
C PRO A 36 22.71 4.78 25.53
N PHE A 37 22.70 5.74 26.45
CA PHE A 37 23.83 6.65 26.69
C PHE A 37 25.15 5.96 27.14
N PHE A 38 25.12 4.66 27.46
CA PHE A 38 26.32 3.84 27.74
C PHE A 38 26.73 2.88 26.62
N ARG A 39 25.97 2.79 25.52
CA ARG A 39 26.25 1.84 24.42
C ARG A 39 27.67 1.99 23.89
N ASN A 40 28.09 3.24 23.68
CA ASN A 40 29.43 3.66 23.29
C ASN A 40 30.09 4.42 24.45
N SER A 41 30.67 3.67 25.39
CA SER A 41 31.35 4.23 26.55
C SER A 41 32.68 4.88 26.15
N ILE A 42 32.88 6.14 26.53
CA ILE A 42 34.12 6.90 26.35
C ILE A 42 34.77 7.05 27.74
N VAL A 43 36.05 6.73 27.86
CA VAL A 43 36.78 6.91 29.12
C VAL A 43 37.08 8.40 29.30
N PRO A 44 36.74 9.01 30.46
CA PRO A 44 37.10 10.39 30.73
C PRO A 44 38.62 10.52 30.78
N LEU A 45 39.15 11.57 30.16
CA LEU A 45 40.58 11.88 30.15
C LEU A 45 40.83 13.17 30.92
N ASP A 46 41.96 13.25 31.59
CA ASP A 46 42.42 14.46 32.27
C ASP A 46 43.18 15.41 31.32
N ALA A 47 43.77 16.47 31.86
CA ALA A 47 44.52 17.47 31.09
C ALA A 47 45.77 16.90 30.39
N ASP A 48 46.30 15.78 30.89
CA ASP A 48 47.47 15.10 30.34
C ASP A 48 47.07 14.02 29.30
N GLY A 49 45.77 13.82 29.10
CA GLY A 49 45.22 12.86 28.13
C GLY A 49 45.21 11.42 28.63
N VAL A 50 45.39 11.19 29.94
CA VAL A 50 45.31 9.86 30.56
C VAL A 50 43.95 9.69 31.27
N PRO A 51 43.51 8.45 31.59
CA PRO A 51 42.23 8.24 32.25
C PRO A 51 42.09 9.05 33.56
N ASP A 52 41.08 9.91 33.62
CA ASP A 52 40.80 10.73 34.80
C ASP A 52 40.20 9.84 35.91
N THR A 53 41.05 9.51 36.87
CA THR A 53 40.69 8.65 38.02
C THR A 53 39.67 9.29 38.95
N THR A 54 39.46 10.61 38.91
CA THR A 54 38.49 11.29 39.79
C THR A 54 37.03 10.92 39.47
N TYR A 55 36.78 10.34 38.29
CA TYR A 55 35.48 9.78 37.90
C TYR A 55 35.18 8.42 38.51
N PHE A 56 36.17 7.77 39.13
CA PHE A 56 36.06 6.42 39.69
C PHE A 56 36.29 6.42 41.20
N SER A 57 35.77 5.38 41.85
CA SER A 57 35.96 5.11 43.27
C SER A 57 37.38 4.56 43.52
N GLN A 58 37.71 4.29 44.79
CA GLN A 58 39.04 3.80 45.19
C GLN A 58 39.43 2.45 44.57
N ASP A 59 38.45 1.68 44.08
CA ASP A 59 38.70 0.41 43.37
C ASP A 59 38.95 0.58 41.87
N CYS A 60 38.93 1.82 41.37
CA CYS A 60 39.08 2.16 39.95
C CYS A 60 38.06 1.48 39.02
N PHE A 61 36.92 1.03 39.56
CA PHE A 61 35.89 0.32 38.82
C PHE A 61 34.51 0.97 38.98
N HIS A 62 34.05 1.18 40.21
CA HIS A 62 32.80 1.89 40.45
C HIS A 62 32.97 3.37 40.16
N PHE A 63 31.90 4.04 39.76
CA PHE A 63 31.92 5.49 39.60
C PHE A 63 32.03 6.17 40.97
N SER A 64 32.75 7.28 41.02
CA SER A 64 32.70 8.20 42.16
C SER A 64 31.38 8.98 42.15
N GLU A 65 31.16 9.81 43.17
CA GLU A 65 30.07 10.80 43.16
C GLU A 65 30.06 11.63 41.86
N ARG A 66 31.26 12.06 41.42
CA ARG A 66 31.44 12.81 40.18
C ARG A 66 31.02 12.01 38.94
N GLY A 67 31.41 10.74 38.86
CA GLY A 67 30.97 9.85 37.77
C GLY A 67 29.47 9.64 37.74
N HIS A 68 28.86 9.39 38.89
CA HIS A 68 27.41 9.25 39.00
C HIS A 68 26.65 10.52 38.62
N ALA A 69 27.18 11.72 38.95
CA ALA A 69 26.56 12.99 38.56
C ALA A 69 26.47 13.16 37.03
N ASP A 70 27.55 12.87 36.30
CA ASP A 70 27.55 12.94 34.84
C ASP A 70 26.66 11.85 34.21
N MET A 71 26.60 10.65 34.79
CA MET A 71 25.66 9.62 34.35
C MET A 71 24.20 10.04 34.52
N ALA A 72 23.88 10.68 35.65
CA ALA A 72 22.53 11.19 35.91
C ALA A 72 22.15 12.29 34.91
N ALA A 73 23.09 13.19 34.59
CA ALA A 73 22.89 14.22 33.56
C ALA A 73 22.68 13.61 32.16
N ALA A 74 23.45 12.58 31.81
CA ALA A 74 23.30 11.87 30.54
C ALA A 74 21.94 11.18 30.45
N LEU A 75 21.52 10.45 31.49
CA LEU A 75 20.19 9.84 31.58
C LEU A 75 19.09 10.89 31.41
N TRP A 76 19.17 11.99 32.15
CA TRP A 76 18.20 13.10 32.06
C TRP A 76 18.07 13.61 30.62
N ASN A 77 19.20 13.93 30.00
CA ASN A 77 19.23 14.40 28.62
C ASN A 77 18.67 13.36 27.64
N ASN A 78 18.96 12.08 27.85
CA ASN A 78 18.49 10.99 27.01
C ASN A 78 16.97 10.80 27.13
N MET A 79 16.39 10.98 28.33
CA MET A 79 14.94 10.97 28.53
C MET A 79 14.24 12.07 27.74
N LEU A 80 14.92 13.20 27.53
CA LEU A 80 14.39 14.35 26.76
C LEU A 80 14.58 14.24 25.24
N GLU A 81 15.23 13.18 24.77
CA GLU A 81 15.44 12.91 23.35
C GLU A 81 14.37 12.00 22.75
N PRO A 82 13.99 12.20 21.48
CA PRO A 82 13.00 11.35 20.83
C PRO A 82 13.45 9.89 20.75
N VAL A 83 12.50 8.96 20.94
CA VAL A 83 12.74 7.52 20.80
C VAL A 83 13.31 7.20 19.41
N GLY A 84 14.30 6.32 19.35
CA GLY A 84 15.04 5.98 18.12
C GLY A 84 16.11 6.99 17.69
N LYS A 85 16.16 8.17 18.33
CA LYS A 85 17.17 9.22 18.06
C LYS A 85 17.91 9.65 19.34
N LYS A 86 17.99 8.73 20.30
CA LYS A 86 18.67 8.95 21.57
C LYS A 86 20.18 8.86 21.40
N GLN A 87 20.90 9.71 22.11
CA GLN A 87 22.36 9.68 22.22
C GLN A 87 22.82 8.31 22.75
N THR A 88 23.91 7.80 22.19
CA THR A 88 24.42 6.44 22.48
C THR A 88 25.74 6.42 23.23
N TYR A 89 26.23 7.59 23.67
CA TYR A 89 27.51 7.76 24.36
C TYR A 89 27.35 8.70 25.55
N ASN A 90 28.27 8.64 26.50
CA ASN A 90 28.33 9.59 27.60
C ASN A 90 29.51 10.56 27.40
N ASN A 91 29.29 11.84 27.72
CA ASN A 91 30.35 12.84 27.73
C ASN A 91 30.57 13.30 29.17
N PHE A 92 31.72 12.95 29.73
CA PHE A 92 32.10 13.27 31.09
C PHE A 92 32.76 14.65 31.13
N THR A 93 32.00 15.67 31.51
CA THR A 93 32.48 17.07 31.59
C THR A 93 32.29 17.68 32.98
N ASN A 94 31.48 17.07 33.85
CA ASN A 94 31.06 17.60 35.14
C ASN A 94 30.52 19.05 35.07
N ALA A 95 29.91 19.40 33.95
CA ALA A 95 29.43 20.76 33.69
C ALA A 95 27.91 20.81 33.83
N ARG A 96 27.38 21.59 34.79
CA ARG A 96 25.94 21.66 35.06
C ARG A 96 25.11 22.24 33.91
N ASN A 97 25.74 23.05 33.05
CA ASN A 97 25.09 23.67 31.89
C ASN A 97 24.77 22.68 30.76
N ILE A 98 25.17 21.40 30.87
CA ILE A 98 24.81 20.37 29.87
C ILE A 98 23.37 19.87 30.01
N LEU A 99 22.70 20.17 31.13
CA LEU A 99 21.34 19.70 31.39
C LEU A 99 20.35 20.37 30.44
N LYS A 100 19.67 19.55 29.65
CA LYS A 100 18.61 20.00 28.74
C LYS A 100 17.36 20.32 29.56
N CYS A 101 16.72 21.44 29.21
CA CYS A 101 15.40 21.78 29.72
C CYS A 101 14.32 21.08 28.89
N PRO A 102 13.25 20.56 29.51
CA PRO A 102 12.07 20.10 28.79
C PRO A 102 11.48 21.24 27.94
N THR A 103 11.12 20.95 26.69
CA THR A 103 10.40 21.90 25.83
C THR A 103 8.89 21.62 25.89
N GLU A 104 8.05 22.66 25.94
CA GLU A 104 6.57 22.54 25.92
C GLU A 104 6.05 21.64 24.80
N VAL A 105 6.68 21.66 23.63
CA VAL A 105 6.22 20.97 22.41
C VAL A 105 6.52 19.46 22.42
N ARG A 106 7.12 18.92 23.48
CA ARG A 106 7.41 17.49 23.55
C ARG A 106 6.91 16.95 24.88
N HIS A 107 5.64 16.55 24.89
CA HIS A 107 5.22 15.44 25.74
C HIS A 107 6.03 14.21 25.28
N LEU A 108 7.20 14.02 25.90
CA LEU A 108 8.28 13.08 25.56
C LEU A 108 7.96 11.63 25.89
N LEU A 109 6.73 11.22 25.56
CA LEU A 109 6.31 9.83 25.51
C LEU A 109 5.37 9.68 24.31
N GLN A 110 5.79 10.18 23.14
CA GLN A 110 5.40 9.51 21.91
C GLN A 110 6.14 8.16 21.93
N ILE A 111 5.59 7.22 22.69
CA ILE A 111 5.68 5.81 22.34
C ILE A 111 5.32 5.82 20.85
N ALA A 112 6.20 5.31 20.00
CA ALA A 112 5.82 4.98 18.65
C ALA A 112 4.83 3.82 18.72
N THR A 113 3.66 4.04 19.34
CA THR A 113 2.46 3.34 18.95
C THR A 113 2.30 3.76 17.50
N VAL A 114 2.76 2.92 16.59
CA VAL A 114 2.00 2.72 15.37
C VAL A 114 0.58 2.51 15.85
N ASP A 115 -0.20 3.58 15.85
CA ASP A 115 -1.54 3.57 16.39
C ASP A 115 -2.27 2.44 15.65
N PRO A 116 -2.70 1.38 16.36
CA PRO A 116 -3.43 0.29 15.73
C PRO A 116 -4.65 0.84 14.96
N PHE A 117 -5.22 1.96 15.42
CA PHE A 117 -6.28 2.66 14.69
C PHE A 117 -5.81 3.18 13.34
N LEU A 118 -4.65 3.84 13.24
CA LEU A 118 -4.16 4.39 11.98
C LEU A 118 -3.76 3.29 10.99
N GLN A 119 -3.13 2.22 11.47
CA GLN A 119 -2.80 1.05 10.64
C GLN A 119 -4.08 0.32 10.18
N CYS A 120 -5.08 0.20 11.07
CA CYS A 120 -6.38 -0.39 10.74
C CYS A 120 -7.15 0.47 9.73
N ILE A 121 -7.16 1.80 9.87
CA ILE A 121 -7.78 2.71 8.91
C ILE A 121 -7.12 2.58 7.54
N LEU A 122 -5.78 2.53 7.46
CA LEU A 122 -5.09 2.37 6.18
C LEU A 122 -5.40 1.02 5.50
N LEU A 123 -5.45 -0.08 6.25
CA LEU A 123 -5.85 -1.39 5.74
C LEU A 123 -7.33 -1.43 5.35
N TYR A 124 -8.20 -0.80 6.13
CA TYR A 124 -9.64 -0.68 5.85
C TYR A 124 -9.90 0.12 4.58
N VAL A 125 -9.20 1.24 4.38
CA VAL A 125 -9.32 2.06 3.17
C VAL A 125 -8.77 1.32 1.94
N GLN A 126 -7.62 0.63 2.06
CA GLN A 126 -7.09 -0.23 0.99
C GLN A 126 -8.04 -1.39 0.62
N HIS A 127 -8.58 -2.07 1.63
CA HIS A 127 -9.54 -3.17 1.41
C HIS A 127 -10.83 -2.66 0.78
N ASN A 128 -11.33 -1.48 1.20
CA ASN A 128 -12.55 -0.93 0.62
C ASN A 128 -12.40 -0.47 -0.83
N TYR A 129 -11.24 0.09 -1.19
CA TYR A 129 -10.96 0.55 -2.54
C TYR A 129 -10.80 -0.61 -3.54
N THR A 130 -10.23 -1.74 -3.10
CA THR A 130 -10.00 -2.91 -3.96
C THR A 130 -11.30 -3.65 -4.32
N TRP A 131 -12.20 -3.89 -3.36
CA TRP A 131 -13.49 -4.52 -3.70
C TRP A 131 -14.36 -3.59 -4.55
N LEU A 132 -14.33 -2.27 -4.29
CA LEU A 132 -15.09 -1.30 -5.08
C LEU A 132 -14.63 -1.29 -6.54
N ALA A 133 -13.31 -1.30 -6.78
CA ALA A 133 -12.75 -1.39 -8.13
C ALA A 133 -13.16 -2.70 -8.84
N ALA A 134 -13.12 -3.83 -8.13
CA ALA A 134 -13.54 -5.12 -8.67
C ALA A 134 -15.03 -5.15 -9.03
N VAL A 135 -15.90 -4.60 -8.16
CA VAL A 135 -17.35 -4.51 -8.42
C VAL A 135 -17.63 -3.61 -9.63
N LEU A 136 -16.99 -2.45 -9.74
CA LEU A 136 -17.16 -1.54 -10.87
C LEU A 136 -16.72 -2.19 -12.20
N ALA A 137 -15.63 -2.96 -12.19
CA ALA A 137 -15.17 -3.70 -13.37
C ALA A 137 -16.18 -4.77 -13.81
N VAL A 138 -16.72 -5.56 -12.86
CA VAL A 138 -17.72 -6.60 -13.16
C VAL A 138 -19.02 -5.99 -13.66
N VAL A 139 -19.51 -4.93 -13.02
CA VAL A 139 -20.72 -4.22 -13.45
C VAL A 139 -20.53 -3.62 -14.85
N GLY A 140 -19.37 -2.99 -15.11
CA GLY A 140 -19.03 -2.46 -16.42
C GLY A 140 -19.02 -3.55 -17.51
N LEU A 141 -18.47 -4.73 -17.21
CA LEU A 141 -18.45 -5.86 -18.14
C LEU A 141 -19.85 -6.41 -18.41
N LEU A 142 -20.69 -6.56 -17.40
CA LEU A 142 -22.07 -7.02 -17.56
C LEU A 142 -22.91 -6.05 -18.40
N VAL A 143 -22.80 -4.75 -18.14
CA VAL A 143 -23.46 -3.71 -18.93
C VAL A 143 -22.95 -3.73 -20.37
N GLY A 144 -21.64 -3.83 -20.58
CA GLY A 144 -21.03 -3.95 -21.90
C GLY A 144 -21.51 -5.18 -22.69
N CYS A 145 -21.60 -6.33 -22.02
CA CYS A 145 -22.13 -7.56 -22.61
C CYS A 145 -23.61 -7.43 -22.99
N ALA A 146 -24.43 -6.83 -22.12
CA ALA A 146 -25.85 -6.61 -22.38
C ALA A 146 -26.07 -5.66 -23.58
N VAL A 147 -25.36 -4.54 -23.64
CA VAL A 147 -25.45 -3.57 -24.74
C VAL A 147 -24.98 -4.22 -26.05
N THR A 148 -23.84 -4.91 -26.04
CA THR A 148 -23.33 -5.61 -27.22
C THR A 148 -24.29 -6.71 -27.68
N GLY A 149 -24.83 -7.49 -26.76
CA GLY A 149 -25.83 -8.52 -27.04
C GLY A 149 -27.12 -7.97 -27.64
N LEU A 150 -27.62 -6.84 -27.13
CA LEU A 150 -28.77 -6.14 -27.70
C LEU A 150 -28.46 -5.65 -29.11
N LEU A 151 -27.34 -4.96 -29.33
CA LEU A 151 -26.94 -4.46 -30.65
C LEU A 151 -26.82 -5.59 -31.68
N LEU A 152 -26.18 -6.70 -31.31
CA LEU A 152 -26.06 -7.87 -32.19
C LEU A 152 -27.42 -8.51 -32.48
N SER A 153 -28.30 -8.61 -31.47
CA SER A 153 -29.66 -9.12 -31.64
C SER A 153 -30.51 -8.23 -32.56
N TYR A 154 -30.42 -6.91 -32.41
CA TYR A 154 -31.06 -5.94 -33.31
C TYR A 154 -30.52 -6.04 -34.73
N ARG A 155 -29.19 -6.14 -34.90
CA ARG A 155 -28.55 -6.30 -36.23
C ARG A 155 -28.94 -7.62 -36.88
N HIS A 156 -28.98 -8.72 -36.14
CA HIS A 156 -29.40 -10.03 -36.63
C HIS A 156 -30.88 -10.03 -37.04
N LYS A 157 -31.77 -9.46 -36.20
CA LYS A 157 -33.20 -9.33 -36.53
C LYS A 157 -33.41 -8.44 -37.76
N ARG A 158 -32.63 -7.36 -37.91
CA ARG A 158 -32.65 -6.49 -39.10
C ARG A 158 -32.11 -7.20 -40.34
N SER A 159 -31.06 -8.00 -40.19
CA SER A 159 -30.50 -8.82 -41.29
C SER A 159 -31.52 -9.82 -41.80
N LYS A 160 -32.14 -10.62 -40.91
CA LYS A 160 -33.21 -11.57 -41.28
C LYS A 160 -34.38 -10.90 -42.00
N LYS A 161 -34.81 -9.71 -41.54
CA LYS A 161 -35.85 -8.93 -42.23
C LYS A 161 -35.44 -8.52 -43.65
N LYS A 162 -34.19 -8.09 -43.84
CA LYS A 162 -33.66 -7.77 -45.18
C LYS A 162 -33.58 -9.01 -46.06
N THR A 163 -33.08 -10.14 -45.56
CA THR A 163 -32.99 -11.38 -46.33
C THR A 163 -34.37 -11.90 -46.74
N SER A 164 -35.37 -11.86 -45.83
CA SER A 164 -36.75 -12.25 -46.14
C SER A 164 -37.38 -11.35 -47.21
N ALA A 165 -37.20 -10.02 -47.09
CA ALA A 165 -37.72 -9.07 -48.07
C ALA A 165 -37.04 -9.21 -49.45
N THR A 166 -35.73 -9.45 -49.51
CA THR A 166 -35.01 -9.68 -50.77
C THR A 166 -35.43 -11.00 -51.42
N VAL A 167 -35.66 -12.05 -50.63
CA VAL A 167 -36.18 -13.35 -51.14
C VAL A 167 -37.61 -13.19 -51.68
N GLU A 168 -38.49 -12.47 -50.98
CA GLU A 168 -39.86 -12.19 -51.44
C GLU A 168 -39.89 -11.33 -52.73
N MET A 169 -39.04 -10.29 -52.82
CA MET A 169 -38.93 -9.47 -54.02
C MET A 169 -38.40 -10.26 -55.22
N ASN A 170 -37.40 -11.11 -55.02
CA ASN A 170 -36.85 -11.96 -56.08
C ASN A 170 -37.84 -13.03 -56.54
N ALA A 171 -38.62 -13.62 -55.62
CA ALA A 171 -39.69 -14.56 -55.96
C ALA A 171 -40.82 -13.88 -56.75
N SER A 172 -41.19 -12.65 -56.38
CA SER A 172 -42.22 -11.87 -57.08
C SER A 172 -41.76 -11.46 -58.49
N ALA A 173 -40.50 -11.06 -58.64
CA ALA A 173 -39.92 -10.74 -59.94
C ALA A 173 -39.83 -11.97 -60.87
N HIS A 174 -39.45 -13.13 -60.34
CA HIS A 174 -39.40 -14.38 -61.11
C HIS A 174 -40.80 -14.83 -61.56
N ASN A 175 -41.82 -14.68 -60.71
CA ASN A 175 -43.21 -14.97 -61.06
C ASN A 175 -43.76 -14.01 -62.12
N ALA A 176 -43.49 -12.70 -62.00
CA ALA A 176 -43.90 -11.70 -63.00
C ALA A 176 -43.23 -11.95 -64.37
N TYR A 177 -41.93 -12.28 -64.38
CA TYR A 177 -41.19 -12.63 -65.58
C TYR A 177 -41.77 -13.90 -66.24
N SER A 178 -42.05 -14.95 -65.46
CA SER A 178 -42.62 -16.20 -65.99
C SER A 178 -44.01 -15.99 -66.60
N ASN A 179 -44.86 -15.17 -65.96
CA ASN A 179 -46.20 -14.84 -66.46
C ASN A 179 -46.16 -14.06 -67.79
N SER A 180 -45.25 -13.10 -67.92
CA SER A 180 -45.03 -12.33 -69.15
C SER A 180 -44.67 -13.24 -70.35
N TYR A 181 -43.81 -14.23 -70.15
CA TYR A 181 -43.45 -15.19 -71.21
C TYR A 181 -44.63 -16.10 -71.60
N THR A 182 -45.46 -16.52 -70.64
CA THR A 182 -46.67 -17.29 -70.93
C THR A 182 -47.75 -16.49 -71.66
N GLU A 183 -47.88 -15.18 -71.39
CA GLU A 183 -48.81 -14.31 -72.12
C GLU A 183 -48.33 -14.04 -73.55
N THR A 184 -47.03 -13.78 -73.74
CA THR A 184 -46.46 -13.49 -75.06
C THR A 184 -46.51 -14.73 -75.98
N SER A 185 -46.34 -15.93 -75.42
CA SER A 185 -46.50 -17.19 -76.15
C SER A 185 -47.97 -17.52 -76.47
N LYS A 186 -48.93 -17.13 -75.62
CA LYS A 186 -50.37 -17.22 -75.93
C LYS A 186 -50.79 -16.27 -77.05
N GLN A 187 -50.36 -15.00 -76.99
CA GLN A 187 -50.64 -14.01 -78.04
C GLN A 187 -50.07 -14.43 -79.40
N LYS A 188 -48.85 -14.99 -79.43
CA LYS A 188 -48.25 -15.46 -80.68
C LYS A 188 -48.95 -16.70 -81.27
N ASN A 189 -49.56 -17.54 -80.44
CA ASN A 189 -50.38 -18.68 -80.87
C ASN A 189 -51.79 -18.27 -81.35
N GLU A 190 -52.33 -17.15 -80.86
CA GLU A 190 -53.61 -16.60 -81.34
C GLU A 190 -53.45 -15.78 -82.64
N GLU A 191 -52.36 -15.04 -82.79
CA GLU A 191 -52.08 -14.26 -84.01
C GLU A 191 -51.73 -15.14 -85.21
N SER A 192 -51.06 -16.28 -84.99
CA SER A 192 -50.84 -17.29 -86.03
C SER A 192 -52.08 -18.12 -86.37
N ARG A 193 -53.15 -18.06 -85.56
CA ARG A 193 -54.44 -18.70 -85.84
C ARG A 193 -55.44 -17.76 -86.54
N GLY A 194 -55.26 -16.45 -86.42
CA GLY A 194 -56.12 -15.43 -87.03
C GLY A 194 -55.77 -15.04 -88.47
N GLN A 195 -54.55 -15.33 -88.95
CA GLN A 195 -54.13 -14.98 -90.32
C GLN A 195 -54.44 -16.04 -91.39
N ASN A 196 -55.20 -17.09 -91.06
CA ASN A 196 -55.63 -18.12 -92.01
C ASN A 196 -57.15 -18.12 -92.31
N SER A 197 -57.87 -17.01 -92.10
CA SER A 197 -59.28 -16.92 -92.55
C SER A 197 -59.81 -15.49 -92.72
N ALA A 198 -59.62 -14.91 -93.91
CA ALA A 198 -60.47 -13.92 -94.61
C ALA A 198 -59.71 -13.48 -95.89
N PHE A 199 -60.16 -13.47 -97.15
CA PHE A 199 -61.48 -13.56 -97.82
C PHE A 199 -62.62 -12.78 -97.16
#